data_AF-A0AAU0PPR7-F1
#
_entry.id   AF-A0AAU0PPR7-F1
#
_cell.length_a   1.000
_cell.length_b   1.000
_cell.length_c   1.000
_cell.angle_alpha   90.00
_cell.angle_beta   90.00
_cell.angle_gamma   90.00
#
_symmetry.space_group_name_H-M   'P 1'
#
loop_
_entity.id
_entity.type
_entity.pdbx_description
1 polymer ?
#
loop_
_entity_poly.entity_id
_entity_poly.type
_entity_poly.pdbx_seq_one_letter_code
_entity_poly.pdbx_strand_id
1 'polypeptide(L)'
;MRYEELITELCEVIKETEKDAEGIFDNTDEISKIIENIKIPIHKREKLKDLLSNIYGLLQRQDLHRQKIERVVNFVCDKNDIDKAQYNLAPSAKTIDATEDSLSEDELAALIQSMQNN
;
A
#
# COMPACT_ATOMS: atom_id res chain seq x y z
N MET A 1 27.85 -7.77 -5.24
CA MET A 1 26.69 -6.96 -5.64
C MET A 1 26.93 -5.56 -5.14
N ARG A 2 26.95 -4.58 -6.04
CA ARG A 2 27.09 -3.17 -5.66
C ARG A 2 25.75 -2.66 -5.09
N TYR A 3 25.79 -1.62 -4.25
CA TYR A 3 24.56 -1.10 -3.62
C TYR A 3 23.55 -0.63 -4.66
N GLU A 4 24.04 -0.09 -5.78
CA GLU A 4 23.24 0.39 -6.90
C GLU A 4 22.53 -0.74 -7.64
N GLU A 5 23.16 -1.91 -7.77
CA GLU A 5 22.54 -3.10 -8.36
C GLU A 5 21.40 -3.60 -7.46
N LEU A 6 21.65 -3.67 -6.14
CA LEU A 6 20.63 -4.07 -5.17
C LEU A 6 19.44 -3.09 -5.15
N ILE A 7 19.72 -1.78 -5.17
CA ILE A 7 18.67 -0.76 -5.19
C ILE A 7 17.82 -0.86 -6.45
N THR A 8 18.46 -1.11 -7.60
CA THR A 8 17.75 -1.26 -8.88
C THR A 8 16.77 -2.44 -8.82
N GLU A 9 17.23 -3.61 -8.39
CA GLU A 9 16.40 -4.81 -8.21
C GLU A 9 15.23 -4.55 -7.24
N LEU A 10 15.47 -3.87 -6.12
CA LEU A 10 14.41 -3.51 -5.17
C LEU A 10 13.37 -2.57 -5.79
N CYS A 11 13.80 -1.59 -6.59
CA CYS A 11 12.89 -0.67 -7.27
C CYS A 11 12.09 -1.35 -8.36
N GLU A 12 12.65 -2.33 -9.07
CA GLU A 12 11.93 -3.15 -10.04
C GLU A 12 10.84 -3.96 -9.34
N VAL A 13 11.18 -4.65 -8.24
CA VAL A 13 10.20 -5.40 -7.44
C VAL A 13 9.08 -4.51 -6.90
N ILE A 14 9.38 -3.29 -6.44
CA ILE A 14 8.36 -2.32 -6.01
C ILE A 14 7.38 -2.04 -7.15
N LYS A 15 7.88 -1.72 -8.35
CA LYS A 15 7.06 -1.38 -9.52
C LYS A 15 6.23 -2.56 -10.00
N GLU A 16 6.82 -3.76 -10.06
CA GLU A 16 6.09 -4.98 -10.43
C GLU A 16 4.98 -5.28 -9.42
N THR A 17 5.27 -5.12 -8.12
CA THR A 17 4.27 -5.33 -7.06
C THR A 17 3.11 -4.35 -7.15
N GLU A 18 3.36 -3.08 -7.51
CA GLU A 18 2.28 -2.10 -7.74
C GLU A 18 1.38 -2.50 -8.90
N LYS A 19 1.99 -2.90 -10.03
CA LYS A 19 1.24 -3.33 -11.22
C LYS A 19 0.38 -4.56 -10.93
N ASP A 20 0.91 -5.53 -10.19
CA ASP A 20 0.15 -6.70 -9.77
C ASP A 20 -0.98 -6.33 -8.81
N ALA A 21 -0.74 -5.41 -7.86
CA ALA A 21 -1.77 -4.92 -6.95
C ALA A 21 -2.91 -4.19 -7.68
N GLU A 22 -2.59 -3.36 -8.68
CA GLU A 22 -3.57 -2.72 -9.56
C GLU A 22 -4.41 -3.76 -10.30
N GLY A 23 -3.78 -4.77 -10.91
CA GLY A 23 -4.48 -5.85 -11.58
C GLY A 23 -5.37 -6.68 -10.64
N ILE A 24 -4.95 -6.93 -9.40
CA ILE A 24 -5.79 -7.61 -8.40
C ILE A 24 -6.98 -6.73 -8.04
N PHE A 25 -6.76 -5.42 -7.83
CA PHE A 25 -7.83 -4.48 -7.52
C PHE A 25 -8.89 -4.45 -8.62
N ASP A 26 -8.47 -4.27 -9.88
CA ASP A 26 -9.38 -4.21 -11.04
C ASP A 26 -10.21 -5.49 -11.18
N ASN A 27 -9.56 -6.65 -11.07
CA ASN A 27 -10.26 -7.94 -11.09
C ASN A 27 -11.26 -8.08 -9.93
N THR A 28 -10.89 -7.63 -8.72
CA THR A 28 -11.75 -7.70 -7.54
C THR A 28 -12.95 -6.77 -7.68
N ASP A 29 -12.77 -5.59 -8.25
CA ASP A 29 -13.83 -4.63 -8.57
C ASP A 29 -14.79 -5.17 -9.64
N GLU A 30 -14.26 -5.79 -10.71
CA GLU A 30 -15.09 -6.43 -11.73
C GLU A 30 -15.91 -7.59 -11.14
N ILE A 31 -15.30 -8.44 -10.30
CA ILE A 31 -16.01 -9.51 -9.59
C ILE A 31 -17.12 -8.93 -8.71
N SER A 32 -16.86 -7.82 -8.01
CA SER A 32 -17.87 -7.13 -7.20
C SER A 32 -19.08 -6.72 -8.05
N LYS A 33 -18.85 -6.07 -9.21
CA LYS A 33 -19.89 -5.69 -10.16
C LYS A 33 -20.68 -6.88 -10.68
N ILE A 34 -20.01 -8.01 -10.96
CA ILE A 34 -20.69 -9.25 -11.39
C ILE A 34 -21.59 -9.79 -10.26
N ILE A 35 -21.11 -9.83 -9.02
CA ILE A 35 -21.86 -10.34 -7.86
C ILE A 35 -23.16 -9.57 -7.63
N GLU A 36 -23.15 -8.26 -7.86
CA GLU A 36 -24.34 -7.40 -7.74
C GLU A 36 -25.42 -7.76 -8.78
N ASN A 37 -25.00 -8.18 -9.98
CA ASN A 37 -25.87 -8.43 -11.12
C ASN A 37 -26.35 -9.89 -11.25
N ILE A 38 -25.75 -10.85 -10.53
CA ILE A 38 -26.16 -12.26 -10.56
C ILE A 38 -27.24 -12.57 -9.51
N LYS A 39 -28.22 -13.42 -9.89
CA LYS A 39 -29.20 -14.00 -8.96
C LYS A 39 -28.60 -15.20 -8.22
N ILE A 40 -28.14 -14.97 -7.00
CA ILE A 40 -27.67 -16.01 -6.08
C ILE A 40 -28.33 -15.85 -4.70
N PRO A 41 -28.41 -16.91 -3.87
CA PRO A 41 -28.90 -16.80 -2.50
C PRO A 41 -28.11 -15.75 -1.69
N ILE A 42 -28.82 -14.96 -0.87
CA ILE A 42 -28.25 -13.82 -0.11
C ILE A 42 -27.03 -14.25 0.71
N HIS A 43 -27.12 -15.35 1.46
CA HIS A 43 -26.01 -15.83 2.29
C HIS A 43 -24.73 -16.15 1.50
N LYS A 44 -24.84 -16.56 0.22
CA LYS A 44 -23.67 -16.78 -0.64
C LYS A 44 -23.11 -15.45 -1.14
N ARG A 45 -23.97 -14.49 -1.45
CA ARG A 45 -23.57 -13.14 -1.85
C ARG A 45 -22.78 -12.44 -0.74
N GLU A 46 -23.28 -12.47 0.49
CA GLU A 46 -22.57 -11.88 1.63
C GLU A 46 -21.21 -12.55 1.85
N LYS A 47 -21.15 -13.89 1.79
CA LYS A 47 -19.88 -14.61 1.88
C LYS A 47 -18.87 -14.21 0.79
N LEU A 48 -19.32 -13.92 -0.42
CA LEU A 48 -18.45 -13.43 -1.48
C LEU A 48 -17.97 -12.00 -1.20
N LYS A 49 -18.85 -11.11 -0.71
CA LYS A 49 -18.46 -9.76 -0.29
C LYS A 49 -17.44 -9.78 0.84
N ASP A 50 -17.60 -10.67 1.82
CA ASP A 50 -16.63 -10.85 2.90
C ASP A 50 -15.26 -11.26 2.35
N LEU A 51 -15.22 -12.16 1.37
CA LEU A 51 -13.97 -12.57 0.71
C LEU A 51 -13.33 -11.41 -0.06
N LEU A 52 -14.11 -10.61 -0.79
CA LEU A 52 -13.59 -9.41 -1.47
C LEU A 52 -13.03 -8.39 -0.47
N SER A 53 -13.75 -8.17 0.64
CA SER A 53 -13.28 -7.29 1.73
C SER A 53 -11.94 -7.78 2.31
N ASN A 54 -11.78 -9.09 2.48
CA ASN A 54 -10.51 -9.66 2.93
C ASN A 54 -9.38 -9.45 1.91
N ILE A 55 -9.67 -9.56 0.60
CA ILE A 55 -8.69 -9.28 -0.46
C ILE A 55 -8.25 -7.81 -0.39
N TYR A 56 -9.19 -6.86 -0.26
CA TYR A 56 -8.84 -5.45 -0.10
C TYR A 56 -7.99 -5.19 1.15
N GLY A 57 -8.29 -5.83 2.28
CA GLY A 57 -7.46 -5.73 3.48
C GLY A 57 -6.04 -6.28 3.28
N LEU A 58 -5.89 -7.36 2.50
CA LEU A 58 -4.58 -7.91 2.15
C LEU A 58 -3.80 -6.98 1.21
N LEU A 59 -4.45 -6.39 0.21
CA LEU A 59 -3.86 -5.40 -0.69
C LEU A 59 -3.36 -4.17 0.08
N GLN A 60 -4.16 -3.64 1.02
CA GLN A 60 -3.75 -2.54 1.88
C GLN A 60 -2.50 -2.88 2.69
N ARG A 61 -2.45 -4.09 3.28
CA ARG A 61 -1.27 -4.54 4.03
C ARG A 61 -0.05 -4.70 3.13
N GLN A 62 -0.23 -5.18 1.90
CA GLN A 62 0.84 -5.29 0.91
C GLN A 62 1.39 -3.92 0.53
N ASP A 63 0.54 -2.92 0.32
CA ASP A 63 0.98 -1.55 0.04
C ASP A 63 1.79 -0.97 1.20
N LEU A 64 1.40 -1.21 2.46
CA LEU A 64 2.21 -0.82 3.62
C LEU A 64 3.61 -1.47 3.61
N HIS A 65 3.72 -2.73 3.17
CA HIS A 65 5.01 -3.40 3.02
C HIS A 65 5.84 -2.80 1.87
N ARG A 66 5.21 -2.51 0.73
CA ARG A 66 5.84 -1.83 -0.40
C ARG A 66 6.41 -0.48 0.02
N GLN A 67 5.62 0.36 0.69
CA GLN A 67 6.07 1.65 1.23
C GLN A 67 7.25 1.50 2.21
N LYS A 68 7.27 0.44 3.02
CA LYS A 68 8.39 0.15 3.92
C LYS A 68 9.67 -0.17 3.14
N ILE A 69 9.57 -0.92 2.04
CA ILE A 69 10.72 -1.21 1.16
C ILE A 69 11.21 0.08 0.50
N GLU A 70 10.31 0.95 0.01
CA GLU A 70 10.70 2.26 -0.55
C GLU A 70 11.48 3.12 0.45
N ARG A 71 11.04 3.15 1.72
CA ARG A 71 11.74 3.87 2.79
C ARG A 71 13.14 3.29 3.04
N VAL A 72 13.28 1.96 3.00
CA VAL A 72 14.59 1.29 3.11
C VAL A 72 15.49 1.69 1.94
N VAL A 73 14.98 1.67 0.71
CA VAL A 73 15.74 2.10 -0.47
C VAL A 73 16.19 3.55 -0.32
N ASN A 74 15.29 4.46 0.06
CA ASN A 74 15.62 5.87 0.28
C ASN A 74 16.74 6.04 1.32
N PHE A 75 16.67 5.33 2.45
CA PHE A 75 17.68 5.39 3.49
C PHE A 75 19.04 4.87 3.03
N VAL A 76 19.07 3.76 2.28
CA VAL A 76 20.32 3.23 1.73
C VAL A 76 20.92 4.23 0.74
N CYS A 77 20.11 4.85 -0.13
CA CYS A 77 20.61 5.89 -1.03
C CYS A 77 21.19 7.08 -0.26
N ASP A 78 20.46 7.60 0.74
CA ASP A 78 20.87 8.78 1.52
C ASP A 78 22.15 8.52 2.33
N LYS A 79 22.36 7.30 2.85
CA LYS A 79 23.56 6.96 3.63
C LYS A 79 24.80 6.68 2.79
N ASN A 80 24.63 6.39 1.50
CA ASN A 80 25.72 6.01 0.61
C ASN A 80 25.96 7.04 -0.51
N ASP A 81 25.34 8.23 -0.42
CA ASP A 81 25.47 9.31 -1.42
C ASP A 81 25.11 8.85 -2.84
N ILE A 82 24.08 8.01 -2.96
CA ILE A 82 23.60 7.47 -4.23
C ILE A 82 22.49 8.38 -4.77
N ASP A 83 22.61 8.81 -6.02
CA ASP A 83 21.55 9.56 -6.69
C ASP A 83 20.29 8.71 -6.88
N LYS A 84 19.21 9.13 -6.21
CA LYS A 84 17.90 8.48 -6.24
C LYS A 84 16.94 9.05 -7.29
N ALA A 85 17.30 10.11 -8.00
CA ALA A 85 16.46 10.72 -9.03
C ALA A 85 16.11 9.73 -10.14
N GLN A 86 17.03 8.81 -10.47
CA GLN A 86 16.85 7.76 -11.47
C GLN A 86 15.77 6.72 -11.10
N TYR A 87 15.42 6.57 -9.82
CA TYR A 87 14.47 5.55 -9.37
C TYR A 87 13.02 6.05 -9.27
N ASN A 88 12.81 7.37 -9.37
CA ASN A 88 11.49 8.02 -9.32
C ASN A 88 10.65 7.62 -8.09
N LEU A 89 11.31 7.43 -6.95
CA LEU A 89 10.65 7.06 -5.69
C LEU A 89 9.96 8.28 -5.07
N ALA A 90 8.75 8.09 -4.53
CA ALA A 90 7.99 9.17 -3.95
C ALA A 90 8.72 9.81 -2.74
N PRO A 91 8.78 11.15 -2.63
CA PRO A 91 9.43 11.83 -1.52
C PRO A 91 8.70 11.69 -0.18
N SER A 92 7.52 11.04 -0.15
CA SER A 92 6.76 10.72 1.06
C SER A 92 7.36 9.56 1.87
N ALA A 93 8.25 8.75 1.27
CA ALA A 93 8.92 7.64 1.94
C ALA A 93 10.12 8.10 2.79
N LYS A 94 9.95 9.18 3.58
CA LYS A 94 11.01 9.80 4.38
C LYS A 94 11.25 9.14 5.74
N THR A 95 10.32 8.31 6.23
CA THR A 95 10.35 7.90 7.64
C THR A 95 10.25 6.38 7.81
N ILE A 96 11.36 5.73 8.18
CA ILE A 96 11.42 4.28 8.44
C ILE A 96 10.75 3.91 9.78
N ASP A 97 10.73 4.83 10.74
CA ASP A 97 10.13 4.68 12.07
C ASP A 97 9.07 5.75 12.35
N ALA A 98 8.24 5.53 13.38
CA ALA A 98 7.41 6.60 13.93
C ALA A 98 8.32 7.71 14.50
N THR A 99 8.43 8.84 13.81
CA THR A 99 9.09 10.04 14.32
C THR A 99 8.13 10.87 15.16
N GLU A 100 8.64 11.87 15.87
CA GLU A 100 7.85 12.82 16.70
C GLU A 100 6.69 13.50 15.92
N ASP A 101 6.74 13.53 14.59
CA ASP A 101 5.66 14.02 13.70
C ASP A 101 4.56 12.97 13.42
N SER A 102 4.66 11.77 13.99
CA SER A 102 3.63 10.73 13.88
C SER A 102 2.55 10.98 14.92
N LEU A 103 1.29 11.13 14.48
CA LEU A 103 0.16 11.28 15.39
C LEU A 103 0.10 10.09 16.35
N SER A 104 0.06 10.39 17.64
CA SER A 104 -0.27 9.41 18.67
C SER A 104 -1.70 8.88 18.46
N GLU A 105 -2.02 7.71 19.04
CA GLU A 105 -3.37 7.14 18.96
C GLU A 105 -4.44 8.11 19.47
N ASP A 106 -4.10 8.90 20.50
CA ASP A 106 -4.98 9.91 21.08
C ASP A 106 -5.23 11.09 20.13
N GLU A 107 -4.19 11.56 19.44
CA GLU A 107 -4.30 12.65 18.46
C GLU A 107 -5.04 12.19 17.19
N LEU A 108 -4.86 10.93 16.78
CA LEU A 108 -5.60 10.34 15.69
C LEU A 108 -7.09 10.22 16.03
N ALA A 109 -7.44 9.80 17.25
CA ALA A 109 -8.82 9.72 17.72
C ALA A 109 -9.49 11.11 17.76
N ALA A 110 -8.78 12.12 18.27
CA ALA A 110 -9.26 13.50 18.30
C ALA A 110 -9.51 14.06 16.89
N LEU A 111 -8.61 13.75 15.94
CA LEU A 111 -8.76 14.17 14.54
C LEU A 111 -9.99 13.52 13.89
N ILE A 112 -10.17 12.20 14.03
CA ILE A 112 -11.33 11.47 13.50
C ILE A 112 -12.63 12.06 14.05
N GLN A 113 -12.66 12.37 15.35
CA GLN A 113 -13.83 12.97 15.99
C GLN A 113 -14.14 14.38 15.47
N SER A 114 -13.11 15.18 15.17
CA SER A 114 -13.28 16.52 14.58
C SER A 114 -13.86 16.49 13.16
N MET A 115 -13.57 15.44 12.39
CA MET A 115 -14.09 15.28 11.02
C MET A 115 -15.52 14.75 10.96
N GLN A 116 -15.98 14.03 11.98
CA GLN A 116 -17.36 13.53 12.07
C GLN A 116 -18.37 14.57 12.57
N ASN A 117 -17.87 15.64 13.19
CA ASN A 117 -18.68 16.73 13.74
C ASN A 117 -18.81 17.95 12.78
N ASN A 118 -18.32 17.83 11.54
CA ASN A 118 -18.51 18.79 10.44
C ASN A 118 -19.35 18.14 9.32
#